data_AF-A0A5B7CMK8-F1
#
_entry.id   AF-A0A5B7CMK8-F1
#
_cell.length_a   1.000
_cell.length_b   1.000
_cell.length_c   1.000
_cell.angle_alpha   90.00
_cell.angle_beta   90.00
_cell.angle_gamma   90.00
#
_symmetry.space_group_name_H-M   'P 1'
#
loop_
_entity.id
_entity.type
_entity.pdbx_description
1 polymer ?
#
loop_
_entity_poly.entity_id
_entity_poly.type
_entity_poly.pdbx_seq_one_letter_code
_entity_poly.pdbx_strand_id
1 'polypeptide(L)'
;MHIVVSSDERDAVPFAMPPPTPSHDIPLSVHNCEENCHEYTSCVKCLVSGSEAACNATCSGYDVTIVSDMSKVYGLPCSSTSDDECRIFYQFKHKKGAVSLWIQKQKECPEEINVWAVMGGILGAVVVVGLLLLIAWKIVTHFKDKREYETFMKNRSMAIWSERTAIVNQDKISPRVSASPNELFTWMPPNLLLLLLLTMIISLYPGKKY
;
A
#
# COMPACT_ATOMS: atom_id res chain seq x y z
N MET A 1 -65.92 9.14 29.94
CA MET A 1 -65.25 9.64 28.73
C MET A 1 -64.59 8.44 28.06
N HIS A 2 -65.25 7.85 27.07
CA HIS A 2 -64.75 6.68 26.35
C HIS A 2 -63.85 7.16 25.21
N ILE A 3 -62.65 6.59 25.09
CA ILE A 3 -61.84 6.68 23.87
C ILE A 3 -61.82 5.28 23.26
N VAL A 4 -62.30 5.22 22.02
CA VAL A 4 -62.43 4.01 21.19
C VAL A 4 -61.07 3.71 20.57
N VAL A 5 -60.60 2.46 20.68
CA VAL A 5 -59.43 1.97 19.95
C VAL A 5 -59.89 1.59 18.55
N SER A 6 -59.44 2.33 17.53
CA SER A 6 -59.68 2.02 16.12
C SER A 6 -58.49 1.24 15.58
N SER A 7 -58.68 -0.07 15.37
CA SER A 7 -57.84 -0.90 14.51
C SER A 7 -58.11 -0.59 13.05
N ASP A 8 -57.15 -0.04 12.32
CA ASP A 8 -56.84 -0.45 10.94
C ASP A 8 -55.54 0.26 10.49
N GLU A 9 -54.48 -0.51 10.27
CA GLU A 9 -53.43 -0.16 9.31
C GLU A 9 -52.92 -1.49 8.74
N ARG A 10 -53.82 -2.16 8.01
CA ARG A 10 -53.54 -3.36 7.21
C ARG A 10 -52.82 -3.01 5.91
N ASP A 11 -51.69 -2.31 6.01
CA ASP A 11 -50.78 -2.11 4.88
C ASP A 11 -49.37 -2.61 5.24
N ALA A 12 -49.31 -3.85 5.74
CA ALA A 12 -48.11 -4.65 5.66
C ALA A 12 -47.87 -5.01 4.18
N VAL A 13 -47.15 -4.15 3.47
CA VAL A 13 -46.57 -4.52 2.17
C VAL A 13 -45.62 -5.70 2.43
N PRO A 14 -45.85 -6.88 1.83
CA PRO A 14 -44.87 -7.95 1.91
C PRO A 14 -43.63 -7.45 1.15
N PHE A 15 -42.48 -7.39 1.82
CA PHE A 15 -41.21 -7.44 1.12
C PHE A 15 -41.14 -8.79 0.42
N ALA A 16 -41.69 -8.84 -0.79
CA ALA A 16 -41.40 -9.89 -1.74
C ALA A 16 -39.88 -9.85 -1.92
N MET A 17 -39.20 -10.88 -1.40
CA MET A 17 -37.80 -11.10 -1.70
C MET A 17 -37.68 -11.11 -3.22
N PRO A 18 -36.73 -10.35 -3.81
CA PRO A 18 -36.49 -10.47 -5.24
C PRO A 18 -36.16 -11.93 -5.57
N PRO A 19 -36.62 -12.45 -6.71
CA PRO A 19 -36.26 -13.79 -7.15
C PRO A 19 -34.74 -13.93 -7.14
N PRO A 20 -34.19 -15.12 -6.79
CA PRO A 20 -32.76 -15.33 -6.90
C PRO A 20 -32.33 -14.96 -8.32
N THR A 21 -31.42 -13.99 -8.44
CA THR A 21 -30.82 -13.65 -9.71
C THR A 21 -30.22 -14.92 -10.30
N PRO A 22 -30.37 -15.18 -11.62
CA PRO A 22 -29.68 -16.28 -12.25
C PRO A 22 -28.18 -16.03 -12.04
N SER A 23 -27.59 -16.81 -11.14
CA SER A 23 -26.15 -16.94 -11.04
C SER A 23 -25.69 -17.33 -12.44
N HIS A 24 -24.94 -16.46 -13.10
CA HIS A 24 -24.16 -16.85 -14.26
C HIS A 24 -23.42 -18.11 -13.86
N ASP A 25 -23.77 -19.23 -14.48
CA ASP A 25 -23.21 -20.56 -14.21
C ASP A 25 -21.71 -20.52 -14.47
N ILE A 26 -20.94 -20.12 -13.46
CA ILE A 26 -19.56 -20.56 -13.32
C ILE A 26 -19.71 -22.02 -12.91
N PRO A 27 -19.31 -22.99 -13.74
CA PRO A 27 -19.43 -24.39 -13.38
C PRO A 27 -18.72 -24.61 -12.04
N LEU A 28 -19.44 -25.29 -11.15
CA LEU A 28 -19.16 -25.61 -9.75
C LEU A 28 -17.91 -26.51 -9.56
N SER A 29 -16.78 -26.19 -10.19
CA SER A 29 -15.53 -26.96 -10.09
C SER A 29 -14.35 -26.21 -9.49
N VAL A 30 -14.51 -24.95 -9.07
CA VAL A 30 -13.38 -24.13 -8.54
C VAL A 30 -13.29 -24.16 -7.01
N HIS A 31 -14.33 -24.60 -6.30
CA HIS A 31 -14.38 -24.50 -4.83
C HIS A 31 -14.17 -25.82 -4.08
N ASN A 32 -14.03 -26.94 -4.79
CA ASN A 32 -13.68 -28.24 -4.21
C ASN A 32 -12.50 -28.83 -4.98
N CYS A 33 -11.31 -28.23 -4.84
CA CYS A 33 -10.05 -28.85 -5.22
C CYS A 33 -9.74 -30.01 -4.25
N GLU A 34 -10.61 -31.02 -4.22
CA GLU A 34 -10.48 -32.24 -3.42
C GLU A 34 -10.08 -33.41 -4.32
N GLU A 35 -9.17 -33.12 -5.24
CA GLU A 35 -8.32 -34.11 -5.87
C GLU A 35 -6.89 -33.63 -5.67
N ASN A 36 -6.00 -34.54 -5.29
CA ASN A 36 -4.69 -34.31 -4.68
C ASN A 36 -3.71 -33.48 -5.55
N CYS A 37 -3.93 -32.16 -5.72
CA CYS A 37 -3.00 -31.25 -6.39
C CYS A 37 -1.56 -31.38 -5.81
N HIS A 38 -1.44 -31.71 -4.52
CA HIS A 38 -0.18 -31.92 -3.82
C HIS A 38 0.66 -33.08 -4.40
N GLU A 39 0.03 -34.14 -4.91
CA GLU A 39 0.72 -35.32 -5.46
C GLU A 39 1.52 -34.97 -6.72
N TYR A 40 0.95 -34.10 -7.57
CA TYR A 40 1.58 -33.68 -8.83
C TYR A 40 2.54 -32.51 -8.66
N THR A 41 2.49 -31.82 -7.52
CA THR A 41 3.29 -30.60 -7.26
C THR A 41 4.79 -30.86 -7.38
N SER A 42 5.29 -32.02 -6.92
CA SER A 42 6.71 -32.37 -6.96
C SER A 42 7.25 -32.51 -8.39
N CYS A 43 6.50 -33.20 -9.25
CA CYS A 43 6.83 -33.35 -10.68
C CYS A 43 6.78 -32.00 -11.40
N VAL A 44 5.72 -31.20 -11.18
CA VAL A 44 5.54 -29.89 -11.81
C VAL A 44 6.67 -28.92 -11.43
N LYS A 45 7.04 -28.85 -10.13
CA LYS A 45 8.16 -28.01 -9.67
C LYS A 45 9.48 -28.40 -10.33
N CYS A 46 9.75 -29.71 -10.46
CA CYS A 46 10.95 -30.21 -11.13
C CYS A 46 10.97 -29.76 -12.59
N LEU A 47 9.87 -29.92 -13.33
CA LEU A 47 9.79 -29.59 -14.76
C LEU A 47 9.92 -28.09 -15.05
N VAL A 48 9.47 -27.24 -14.14
CA VAL A 48 9.59 -25.78 -14.29
C VAL A 48 10.99 -25.30 -13.95
N SER A 49 11.67 -25.92 -12.98
CA SER A 49 13.01 -25.53 -12.55
C SER A 49 14.15 -26.21 -13.33
N GLY A 50 13.91 -27.42 -13.82
CA GLY A 50 14.92 -28.30 -14.42
C GLY A 50 14.63 -28.65 -15.88
N SER A 51 15.38 -29.61 -16.42
CA SER A 51 15.13 -30.14 -17.77
C SER A 51 14.17 -31.33 -17.72
N GLU A 52 13.36 -31.50 -18.76
CA GLU A 52 12.42 -32.61 -18.91
C GLU A 52 13.08 -33.99 -18.69
N ALA A 53 14.32 -34.15 -19.18
CA ALA A 53 15.09 -35.38 -19.06
C ALA A 53 15.48 -35.72 -17.61
N ALA A 54 15.80 -34.71 -16.79
CA ALA A 54 16.20 -34.92 -15.39
C ALA A 54 14.99 -35.28 -14.51
N CYS A 55 13.81 -34.74 -14.83
CA CYS A 55 12.59 -34.93 -14.05
C CYS A 55 11.76 -36.14 -14.48
N ASN A 56 12.14 -36.82 -15.56
CA ASN A 56 11.41 -37.98 -16.10
C ASN A 56 11.23 -39.10 -15.06
N ALA A 57 12.22 -39.34 -14.18
CA ALA A 57 12.10 -40.34 -13.13
C ALA A 57 10.94 -40.04 -12.15
N THR A 58 10.80 -38.78 -11.74
CA THR A 58 9.75 -38.28 -10.83
C THR A 58 8.38 -38.20 -11.50
N CYS A 59 8.36 -38.00 -12.82
CA CYS A 59 7.14 -37.82 -13.61
C CYS A 59 6.72 -39.05 -14.43
N SER A 60 7.42 -40.19 -14.29
CA SER A 60 7.28 -41.37 -15.17
C SER A 60 5.89 -42.01 -15.20
N GLY A 61 5.04 -41.73 -14.21
CA GLY A 61 3.65 -42.21 -14.13
C GLY A 61 2.62 -41.30 -14.80
N TYR A 62 3.02 -40.17 -15.38
CA TYR A 62 2.11 -39.13 -15.87
C TYR A 62 2.40 -38.76 -17.33
N ASP A 63 1.34 -38.46 -18.07
CA ASP A 63 1.40 -37.96 -19.44
C ASP A 63 1.53 -36.42 -19.40
N VAL A 64 2.76 -35.93 -19.42
CA VAL A 64 3.06 -34.49 -19.28
C VAL A 64 3.09 -33.79 -20.63
N THR A 65 2.30 -32.72 -20.77
CA THR A 65 2.31 -31.82 -21.92
C THR A 65 2.60 -30.39 -21.47
N ILE A 66 3.64 -29.78 -22.03
CA ILE A 66 3.95 -28.37 -21.78
C ILE A 66 3.17 -27.52 -22.78
N VAL A 67 2.44 -26.53 -22.27
CA VAL A 67 1.60 -25.64 -23.07
C VAL A 67 2.03 -24.19 -22.86
N SER A 68 1.99 -23.37 -23.91
CA SER A 68 2.19 -21.91 -23.80
C SER A 68 0.97 -21.23 -23.18
N ASP A 69 -0.22 -21.67 -23.57
CA ASP A 69 -1.49 -21.04 -23.22
C ASP A 69 -2.37 -21.94 -22.36
N MET A 70 -2.63 -21.51 -21.12
CA MET A 70 -3.58 -22.15 -20.20
C MET A 70 -5.00 -21.61 -20.28
N SER A 71 -5.30 -20.75 -21.26
CA SER A 71 -6.65 -20.23 -21.48
C SER A 71 -7.66 -21.34 -21.80
N LYS A 72 -7.21 -22.46 -22.37
CA LYS A 72 -8.03 -23.64 -22.58
C LYS A 72 -8.12 -24.46 -21.29
N VAL A 73 -9.34 -24.80 -20.90
CA VAL A 73 -9.60 -25.71 -19.78
C VAL A 73 -9.44 -27.14 -20.29
N TYR A 74 -8.34 -27.78 -19.88
CA TYR A 74 -8.03 -29.17 -20.22
C TYR A 74 -8.54 -30.13 -19.13
N GLY A 75 -8.57 -29.68 -17.87
CA GLY A 75 -8.91 -30.48 -16.70
C GLY A 75 -9.12 -29.63 -15.45
N LEU A 76 -8.86 -30.21 -14.27
CA LEU A 76 -8.96 -29.49 -13.00
C LEU A 76 -7.75 -28.54 -12.84
N PRO A 77 -7.97 -27.23 -12.65
CA PRO A 77 -6.89 -26.28 -12.45
C PRO A 77 -6.34 -26.34 -11.02
N CYS A 78 -5.03 -26.43 -10.91
CA CYS A 78 -4.26 -26.29 -9.67
C CYS A 78 -3.25 -25.15 -9.83
N SER A 79 -2.92 -24.52 -8.70
CA SER A 79 -1.82 -23.56 -8.62
C SER A 79 -0.88 -23.97 -7.50
N SER A 80 0.42 -23.98 -7.77
CA SER A 80 1.46 -24.20 -6.76
C SER A 80 2.44 -23.04 -6.73
N THR A 81 2.98 -22.75 -5.55
CA THR A 81 4.03 -21.74 -5.39
C THR A 81 5.39 -22.41 -5.37
N SER A 82 6.31 -21.89 -6.20
CA SER A 82 7.71 -22.30 -6.24
C SER A 82 8.52 -21.66 -5.11
N ASP A 83 9.76 -22.11 -4.92
CA ASP A 83 10.67 -21.55 -3.91
C ASP A 83 11.05 -20.09 -4.21
N ASP A 84 11.00 -19.67 -5.48
CA ASP A 84 11.21 -18.28 -5.93
C ASP A 84 9.96 -17.37 -5.73
N GLU A 85 8.98 -17.78 -4.92
CA GLU A 85 7.67 -17.10 -4.75
C GLU A 85 6.85 -16.91 -6.04
N CYS A 86 7.23 -17.59 -7.13
CA CYS A 86 6.49 -17.57 -8.38
C CYS A 86 5.28 -18.50 -8.32
N ARG A 87 4.16 -18.07 -8.90
CA ARG A 87 2.98 -18.91 -9.09
C ARG A 87 3.10 -19.73 -10.36
N ILE A 88 2.88 -21.03 -10.22
CA ILE A 88 2.87 -22.01 -11.30
C ILE A 88 1.45 -22.53 -11.43
N PHE A 89 0.84 -22.34 -12.59
CA PHE A 89 -0.46 -22.90 -12.93
C PHE A 89 -0.28 -24.21 -13.69
N TYR A 90 -1.09 -25.20 -13.34
CA TYR A 90 -1.17 -26.48 -14.02
C TYR A 90 -2.58 -27.03 -14.02
N GLN A 91 -2.90 -27.87 -14.99
CA GLN A 91 -4.17 -28.56 -15.04
C GLN A 91 -3.92 -30.07 -15.16
N PHE A 92 -4.81 -30.88 -14.58
CA PHE A 92 -4.70 -32.32 -14.72
C PHE A 92 -6.05 -32.96 -15.04
N LYS A 93 -6.01 -34.14 -15.68
CA LYS A 93 -7.21 -34.90 -16.02
C LYS A 93 -6.94 -36.39 -15.94
N HIS A 94 -7.85 -37.12 -15.31
CA HIS A 94 -7.86 -38.58 -15.35
C HIS A 94 -8.44 -39.08 -16.68
N LYS A 95 -7.69 -39.89 -17.41
CA LYS A 95 -8.11 -40.53 -18.67
C LYS A 95 -7.78 -42.02 -18.65
N LYS A 96 -8.81 -42.86 -18.51
CA LYS A 96 -8.73 -44.33 -18.64
C LYS A 96 -7.59 -44.98 -17.83
N GLY A 97 -7.32 -44.48 -16.63
CA GLY A 97 -6.27 -45.01 -15.74
C GLY A 97 -4.89 -44.33 -15.85
N ALA A 98 -4.72 -43.38 -16.77
CA ALA A 98 -3.55 -42.49 -16.83
C ALA A 98 -3.95 -41.06 -16.45
N VAL A 99 -3.02 -40.31 -15.87
CA VAL A 99 -3.20 -38.87 -15.57
C VAL A 99 -2.46 -38.06 -16.62
N SER A 100 -3.19 -37.21 -17.34
CA SER A 100 -2.59 -36.22 -18.23
C SER A 100 -2.40 -34.91 -17.47
N LEU A 101 -1.18 -34.36 -17.51
CA LEU A 101 -0.77 -33.11 -16.86
C LEU A 101 -0.45 -32.07 -17.93
N TRP A 102 -1.06 -30.89 -17.82
CA TRP A 102 -0.76 -29.72 -18.63
C TRP A 102 -0.08 -28.67 -17.76
N ILE A 103 1.13 -28.26 -18.14
CA ILE A 103 1.97 -27.35 -17.37
C ILE A 103 2.28 -26.12 -18.21
N GLN A 104 2.15 -24.94 -17.62
CA GLN A 104 2.54 -23.69 -18.27
C GLN A 104 4.05 -23.50 -18.10
N LYS A 105 4.76 -23.32 -19.21
CA LYS A 105 6.22 -23.11 -19.19
C LYS A 105 6.61 -21.78 -18.55
N GLN A 106 5.78 -20.76 -18.73
CA GLN A 106 6.04 -19.42 -18.23
C GLN A 106 5.46 -19.28 -16.83
N LYS A 107 6.34 -19.07 -15.84
CA LYS A 107 5.94 -18.81 -14.45
C LYS A 107 5.53 -17.34 -14.28
N GLU A 108 4.45 -17.12 -13.53
CA GLU A 108 4.08 -15.78 -13.09
C GLU A 108 4.84 -15.47 -11.80
N CYS A 109 6.02 -14.85 -11.96
CA CYS A 109 6.78 -14.33 -10.84
C CYS A 109 6.38 -12.88 -10.59
N PRO A 110 6.17 -12.46 -9.32
CA PRO A 110 6.17 -11.04 -9.02
C PRO A 110 7.51 -10.44 -9.42
N GLU A 111 7.49 -9.31 -10.11
CA GLU A 111 8.72 -8.61 -10.50
C GLU A 111 9.50 -8.19 -9.24
N GLU A 112 10.81 -8.46 -9.24
CA GLU A 112 11.68 -8.05 -8.16
C GLU A 112 11.77 -6.52 -8.12
N ILE A 113 10.98 -5.90 -7.24
CA ILE A 113 11.04 -4.46 -7.04
C ILE A 113 12.45 -4.11 -6.55
N ASN A 114 13.14 -3.27 -7.33
CA ASN A 114 14.48 -2.79 -7.01
C ASN A 114 14.49 -1.97 -5.71
N VAL A 115 14.79 -2.63 -4.59
CA VAL A 115 14.78 -2.02 -3.25
C VAL A 115 15.67 -0.76 -3.18
N TRP A 116 16.83 -0.79 -3.86
CA TRP A 116 17.75 0.36 -3.95
C TRP A 116 17.13 1.59 -4.63
N ALA A 117 16.30 1.40 -5.66
CA ALA A 117 15.67 2.49 -6.38
C ALA A 117 14.60 3.17 -5.52
N VAL A 118 13.79 2.38 -4.80
CA VAL A 118 12.78 2.90 -3.87
C VAL A 118 13.42 3.68 -2.73
N MET A 119 14.48 3.12 -2.12
CA MET A 119 15.22 3.80 -1.05
C MET A 119 15.90 5.09 -1.53
N GLY A 120 16.51 5.06 -2.73
CA GLY A 120 17.10 6.25 -3.34
C GLY A 120 16.07 7.37 -3.57
N GLY A 121 14.87 7.01 -4.03
CA GLY A 121 13.77 7.95 -4.25
C GLY A 121 13.31 8.64 -2.96
N ILE A 122 13.07 7.87 -1.89
CA ILE A 122 12.59 8.41 -0.62
C ILE A 122 13.65 9.30 0.04
N LEU A 123 14.90 8.84 0.11
CA LEU A 123 16.00 9.61 0.70
C LEU A 123 16.25 10.90 -0.09
N GLY A 124 16.26 10.82 -1.42
CA GLY A 124 16.41 11.99 -2.29
C GLY A 124 15.30 13.01 -2.08
N ALA A 125 14.04 12.56 -2.02
CA ALA A 125 12.90 13.45 -1.81
C ALA A 125 12.97 14.20 -0.47
N VAL A 126 13.28 13.50 0.63
CA VAL A 126 13.40 14.12 1.97
C VAL A 126 14.51 15.16 2.01
N VAL A 127 15.67 14.87 1.41
CA VAL A 127 16.79 15.81 1.34
C VAL A 127 16.42 17.06 0.56
N VAL A 128 15.77 16.91 -0.61
CA VAL A 128 15.37 18.04 -1.46
C VAL A 128 14.33 18.91 -0.74
N VAL A 129 13.31 18.32 -0.13
CA VAL A 129 12.27 19.06 0.60
C VAL A 129 12.89 19.79 1.82
N GLY A 130 13.77 19.12 2.57
CA GLY A 130 14.49 19.72 3.69
C GLY A 130 15.33 20.91 3.25
N LEU A 131 16.05 20.81 2.14
CA LEU A 131 16.86 21.90 1.61
C LEU A 131 16.01 23.12 1.22
N LEU A 132 14.89 22.90 0.53
CA LEU A 132 13.98 23.98 0.13
C LEU A 132 13.40 24.71 1.33
N LEU A 133 12.97 23.97 2.36
CA LEU A 133 12.45 24.55 3.60
C LEU A 133 13.52 25.35 4.35
N LEU A 134 14.76 24.84 4.43
CA LEU A 134 15.88 25.53 5.07
C LEU A 134 16.24 26.82 4.34
N ILE A 135 16.24 26.82 3.01
CA ILE A 135 16.49 28.02 2.21
C ILE A 135 15.39 29.06 2.47
N ALA A 136 14.11 28.66 2.42
CA ALA A 136 13.00 29.56 2.66
C ALA A 136 13.05 30.17 4.07
N TRP A 137 13.29 29.36 5.11
CA TRP A 137 13.49 29.82 6.48
C TRP A 137 14.63 30.84 6.56
N LYS A 138 15.79 30.47 6.01
CA LYS A 138 17.02 31.30 6.06
C LYS A 138 16.77 32.68 5.45
N ILE A 139 16.05 32.73 4.33
CA ILE A 139 15.67 33.98 3.66
C ILE A 139 14.75 34.81 4.56
N VAL A 140 13.68 34.21 5.11
CA VAL A 140 12.72 34.91 5.97
C VAL A 140 13.39 35.48 7.22
N THR A 141 14.28 34.74 7.87
CA THR A 141 15.03 35.23 9.03
C THR A 141 15.97 36.36 8.67
N HIS A 142 16.70 36.22 7.56
CA HIS A 142 17.67 37.23 7.14
C HIS A 142 17.02 38.58 6.80
N PHE A 143 15.79 38.58 6.24
CA PHE A 143 15.06 39.82 6.00
C PHE A 143 14.48 40.47 7.27
N LYS A 144 14.08 39.67 8.26
CA LYS A 144 13.53 40.20 9.52
C LYS A 144 14.59 40.97 10.31
N ASP A 145 15.81 40.44 10.39
CA ASP A 145 16.92 41.09 11.10
C ASP A 145 17.27 42.46 10.49
N LYS A 146 17.22 42.59 9.15
CA LYS A 146 17.50 43.87 8.48
C LYS A 146 16.42 44.93 8.72
N ARG A 147 15.14 44.53 8.73
CA ARG A 147 14.01 45.48 8.87
C ARG A 147 13.91 46.05 10.29
N GLU A 148 14.30 45.27 11.30
CA GLU A 148 14.36 45.74 12.68
C GLU A 148 15.56 46.65 12.93
N TYR A 149 16.69 46.42 12.24
CA TYR A 149 17.88 47.27 12.36
C TYR A 149 17.66 48.71 11.90
N GLU A 150 16.96 48.93 10.78
CA GLU A 150 16.63 50.28 10.29
C GLU A 150 15.71 51.04 11.25
N THR A 151 14.82 50.32 11.92
CA THR A 151 13.89 50.89 12.91
C THR A 151 14.62 51.22 14.21
N PHE A 152 15.58 50.38 14.62
CA PHE A 152 16.40 50.59 15.82
C PHE A 152 17.34 51.80 15.68
N MET A 153 17.96 52.00 14.51
CA MET A 153 18.84 53.15 14.27
C MET A 153 18.07 54.47 14.22
N LYS A 154 16.85 54.49 13.64
CA LYS A 154 15.95 55.65 13.66
C LYS A 154 15.48 56.00 15.07
N ASN A 155 15.27 55.01 15.94
CA ASN A 155 14.90 55.26 17.34
C ASN A 155 16.10 55.68 18.20
N ARG A 156 17.32 55.17 17.96
CA ARG A 156 18.54 55.64 18.64
C ARG A 156 18.91 57.07 18.29
N SER A 157 18.70 57.52 17.05
CA SER A 157 18.98 58.92 16.65
C SER A 157 18.01 59.94 17.28
N MET A 158 16.82 59.49 17.70
CA MET A 158 15.82 60.32 18.39
C MET A 158 15.92 60.24 19.92
N ALA A 159 16.58 59.22 20.48
CA ALA A 159 16.66 58.97 21.92
C ALA A 159 17.78 59.73 22.66
N ILE A 160 18.68 60.45 21.96
CA ILE A 160 19.77 61.21 22.60
C ILE A 160 19.31 62.56 23.20
N TRP A 161 18.03 62.97 23.08
CA TRP A 161 17.58 64.30 23.55
C TRP A 161 16.30 64.35 24.40
N SER A 162 15.96 63.31 25.16
CA SER A 162 14.89 63.42 26.17
C SER A 162 15.21 62.73 27.49
N GLU A 163 16.40 63.01 28.03
CA GLU A 163 16.68 62.81 29.46
C GLU A 163 16.02 63.93 30.28
N ARG A 164 14.69 64.00 30.27
CA ARG A 164 13.84 64.70 31.25
C ARG A 164 12.39 64.61 30.77
N THR A 165 11.68 63.57 31.18
CA THR A 165 10.26 63.54 31.59
C THR A 165 9.74 62.11 31.47
N ALA A 166 10.12 61.27 32.43
CA ALA A 166 9.56 59.93 32.58
C ALA A 166 8.23 60.01 33.35
N ILE A 167 7.16 60.53 32.75
CA ILE A 167 5.78 60.23 33.16
C ILE A 167 4.86 60.43 31.94
N VAL A 168 4.56 59.35 31.22
CA VAL A 168 3.23 58.98 30.70
C VAL A 168 3.41 57.68 29.91
N ASN A 169 2.91 56.64 30.55
CA ASN A 169 2.27 55.45 30.02
C ASN A 169 1.93 55.45 28.52
N GLN A 170 2.26 54.35 27.83
CA GLN A 170 1.41 53.57 26.92
C GLN A 170 2.28 52.92 25.83
N ASP A 171 2.49 51.61 25.98
CA ASP A 171 1.81 50.67 25.10
C ASP A 171 1.74 51.09 23.62
N LYS A 172 2.86 50.99 22.91
CA LYS A 172 2.77 50.71 21.48
C LYS A 172 3.95 49.89 20.97
N ILE A 173 3.57 48.69 20.52
CA ILE A 173 4.29 47.73 19.67
C ILE A 173 5.08 46.65 20.41
N SER A 174 4.34 45.70 21.00
CA SER A 174 4.44 44.29 20.58
C SER A 174 3.11 43.61 20.94
N PRO A 175 2.49 42.89 19.99
CA PRO A 175 3.06 41.63 19.58
C PRO A 175 3.16 41.57 18.07
N ARG A 176 4.39 41.60 17.54
CA ARG A 176 4.62 40.66 16.45
C ARG A 176 4.56 39.32 17.16
N VAL A 177 3.41 38.66 17.10
CA VAL A 177 3.36 37.20 17.23
C VAL A 177 4.36 36.71 16.19
N SER A 178 5.61 36.54 16.61
CA SER A 178 6.46 35.53 16.02
C SER A 178 5.70 34.26 16.30
N ALA A 179 4.89 33.84 15.33
CA ALA A 179 4.69 32.43 15.13
C ALA A 179 6.11 31.87 15.00
N SER A 180 6.58 31.38 16.14
CA SER A 180 7.76 30.58 16.33
C SER A 180 7.58 29.43 15.33
N PRO A 181 8.32 29.37 14.20
CA PRO A 181 8.08 28.29 13.23
C PRO A 181 8.51 26.91 13.80
N ASN A 182 9.05 26.89 15.02
CA ASN A 182 9.33 25.74 15.84
C ASN A 182 8.12 25.10 16.54
N GLU A 183 6.93 25.72 16.60
CA GLU A 183 5.75 25.08 17.23
C GLU A 183 4.94 24.19 16.28
N LEU A 184 5.29 24.14 14.99
CA LEU A 184 4.72 23.16 14.04
C LEU A 184 5.61 21.92 13.83
N PHE A 185 6.84 21.92 14.36
CA PHE A 185 7.82 20.84 14.17
C PHE A 185 8.01 19.93 15.39
N THR A 186 7.45 20.28 16.55
CA THR A 186 7.62 19.52 17.82
C THR A 186 6.46 18.57 18.14
N TRP A 187 5.32 18.64 17.42
CA TRP A 187 4.14 17.79 17.68
C TRP A 187 4.14 16.44 16.97
N MET A 188 5.11 16.16 16.10
CA MET A 188 5.36 14.80 15.63
C MET A 188 6.67 14.34 16.25
N PRO A 189 6.66 13.38 17.20
CA PRO A 189 7.89 12.83 17.71
C PRO A 189 8.72 12.36 16.51
N PRO A 190 10.06 12.54 16.48
CA PRO A 190 10.90 12.10 15.37
C PRO A 190 10.70 10.61 15.02
N ASN A 191 10.23 9.85 16.00
CA ASN A 191 9.87 8.44 15.89
C ASN A 191 8.56 8.21 15.13
N LEU A 192 7.59 9.15 15.15
CA LEU A 192 6.30 9.00 14.48
C LEU A 192 6.42 9.11 12.96
N LEU A 193 7.24 10.05 12.46
CA LEU A 193 7.53 10.13 11.03
C LEU A 193 8.26 8.87 10.55
N LEU A 194 9.22 8.37 11.35
CA LEU A 194 9.92 7.12 11.07
C LEU A 194 8.96 5.92 11.08
N LEU A 195 8.03 5.86 12.04
CA LEU A 195 7.00 4.82 12.14
C LEU A 195 6.00 4.89 10.97
N LEU A 196 5.60 6.08 10.53
CA LEU A 196 4.73 6.24 9.36
C LEU A 196 5.42 5.82 8.06
N LEU A 197 6.70 6.16 7.91
CA LEU A 197 7.50 5.70 6.76
C LEU A 197 7.72 4.19 6.80
N LEU A 198 8.05 3.62 7.97
CA LEU A 198 8.20 2.17 8.13
C LEU A 198 6.88 1.43 7.87
N THR A 199 5.75 1.94 8.35
CA THR A 199 4.43 1.31 8.12
C THR A 199 3.98 1.43 6.66
N MET A 200 4.25 2.54 5.98
CA MET A 200 4.07 2.64 4.52
C MET A 200 4.96 1.66 3.77
N ILE A 201 6.24 1.54 4.13
CA ILE A 201 7.18 0.59 3.51
C ILE A 201 6.72 -0.86 3.74
N ILE A 202 6.30 -1.21 4.96
CA ILE A 202 5.77 -2.54 5.29
C ILE A 202 4.47 -2.82 4.53
N SER A 203 3.60 -1.82 4.38
CA SER A 203 2.34 -1.96 3.63
C SER A 203 2.54 -2.06 2.11
N LEU A 204 3.64 -1.47 1.59
CA LEU A 204 4.05 -1.59 0.19
C LEU A 204 4.74 -2.93 -0.11
N TYR A 205 5.19 -3.66 0.91
CA TYR A 205 5.76 -5.01 0.79
C TYR A 205 4.96 -6.04 1.61
N PRO A 206 3.70 -6.34 1.23
CA PRO A 206 2.88 -7.33 1.94
C PRO A 206 3.36 -8.79 1.77
N GLY A 207 4.49 -9.04 1.11
CA GLY A 207 4.91 -10.38 0.67
C GLY A 207 6.11 -11.00 1.39
N LYS A 208 7.10 -10.21 1.85
CA LYS A 208 8.33 -10.79 2.41
C LYS A 208 8.13 -11.16 3.88
N LYS A 209 7.67 -12.38 4.13
CA LYS A 209 7.93 -13.05 5.41
C LYS A 209 9.43 -13.27 5.50
N TYR A 210 10.08 -12.53 6.39
CA TYR A 210 11.44 -12.78 6.87
C TYR A 210 11.53 -14.16 7.54
#